data_AF-A0A8E0ICM9-F1
#
_entry.id   AF-A0A8E0ICM9-F1
#
_cell.length_a   1.000
_cell.length_b   1.000
_cell.length_c   1.000
_cell.angle_alpha   90.00
_cell.angle_beta   90.00
_cell.angle_gamma   90.00
#
_symmetry.space_group_name_H-M   'P 1'
#
loop_
_entity.id
_entity.type
_entity.pdbx_description
1 polymer ?
#
loop_
_entity_poly.entity_id
_entity_poly.type
_entity_poly.pdbx_seq_one_letter_code
_entity_poly.pdbx_strand_id
1 'polypeptide(L)'
;GDTAIRLAFPFAERRLMLLQEMVMKGIEEIVRAPGVAISDLQTKLNINAAQIETILRNSNTVLKENGYPNIIRRGKKLWVELGLDDFETLKQHIRTDNKYILNPQLRLALISVIIFTREKTSLNSLADELMVSKNTIANDIKGIRRLLTRDDVSLEYSRAKGYYFNGGETSIRIILIQKLYTMINYGQSEKLLETFTPISSQDISDSKNKIKILEQNLNTQFSAFQITLMGLLMPLILLRIQEMNTISSNEYRDILQIISKDDYQRIRIAMKKTHVFEAVPETEKAFLIIQILSANVIKSSDSREAQLSDIVDLVIDRFERRAVVYFEEREKLKRMLYQHIGPA
;
A
#
# COMPACT_ATOMS: atom_id res chain seq x y z
N GLY A 1 -6.22 -6.99 -30.34
CA GLY A 1 -7.43 -6.18 -30.47
C GLY A 1 -8.33 -6.18 -29.24
N ASP A 2 -7.92 -6.77 -28.11
CA ASP A 2 -8.80 -6.95 -26.94
C ASP A 2 -8.49 -6.02 -25.76
N THR A 3 -7.40 -5.25 -25.83
CA THR A 3 -6.97 -4.35 -24.75
C THR A 3 -7.77 -3.04 -24.69
N ALA A 4 -8.53 -2.71 -25.74
CA ALA A 4 -9.22 -1.43 -25.87
C ALA A 4 -10.65 -1.42 -25.30
N ILE A 5 -11.27 -2.59 -25.06
CA ILE A 5 -12.68 -2.68 -24.69
C ILE A 5 -12.89 -2.65 -23.15
N ARG A 6 -11.84 -2.83 -22.33
CA ARG A 6 -11.94 -2.77 -20.86
C ARG A 6 -11.86 -1.35 -20.26
N LEU A 7 -11.64 -0.30 -21.05
CA LEU A 7 -11.46 1.07 -20.56
C LEU A 7 -12.75 1.91 -20.49
N ALA A 8 -13.90 1.33 -20.81
CA ALA A 8 -15.15 2.06 -20.96
C ALA A 8 -16.29 1.47 -20.11
N PHE A 9 -16.27 1.67 -18.79
CA PHE A 9 -17.47 1.89 -17.94
C PHE A 9 -17.00 2.48 -16.57
N PRO A 10 -17.64 3.53 -16.01
CA PRO A 10 -17.57 4.86 -16.60
C PRO A 10 -17.28 6.00 -15.58
N PHE A 11 -16.88 7.16 -16.09
CA PHE A 11 -16.65 8.43 -15.38
C PHE A 11 -17.76 8.91 -14.41
N ALA A 12 -18.98 8.37 -14.52
CA ALA A 12 -20.12 8.75 -13.67
C ALA A 12 -19.97 8.27 -12.22
N GLU A 13 -19.57 7.01 -12.00
CA GLU A 13 -19.34 6.44 -10.66
C GLU A 13 -18.20 7.16 -9.93
N ARG A 14 -17.21 7.62 -10.70
CA ARG A 14 -16.04 8.41 -10.27
C ARG A 14 -16.41 9.80 -9.74
N ARG A 15 -17.27 10.55 -10.43
CA ARG A 15 -17.78 11.86 -9.94
C ARG A 15 -18.66 11.70 -8.70
N LEU A 16 -19.45 10.64 -8.64
CA LEU A 16 -20.25 10.26 -7.47
C LEU A 16 -19.37 9.94 -6.25
N MET A 17 -18.14 9.47 -6.46
CA MET A 17 -17.22 9.06 -5.40
C MET A 17 -16.56 10.22 -4.66
N LEU A 18 -15.94 11.16 -5.39
CA LEU A 18 -15.39 12.39 -4.80
C LEU A 18 -16.45 13.22 -4.09
N LEU A 19 -17.63 13.31 -4.70
CA LEU A 19 -18.76 14.02 -4.12
C LEU A 19 -19.16 13.41 -2.78
N GLN A 20 -19.11 12.08 -2.64
CA GLN A 20 -19.43 11.42 -1.38
C GLN A 20 -18.37 11.63 -0.31
N GLU A 21 -17.07 11.67 -0.66
CA GLU A 21 -16.03 12.01 0.32
C GLU A 21 -16.21 13.43 0.87
N MET A 22 -16.50 14.38 -0.01
CA MET A 22 -16.75 15.78 0.38
C MET A 22 -18.03 15.93 1.20
N VAL A 23 -19.05 15.12 0.90
CA VAL A 23 -20.28 15.01 1.69
C VAL A 23 -19.98 14.49 3.09
N MET A 24 -19.25 13.38 3.21
CA MET A 24 -18.94 12.80 4.53
C MET A 24 -18.07 13.72 5.38
N LYS A 25 -17.08 14.40 4.78
CA LYS A 25 -16.29 15.43 5.48
C LYS A 25 -17.14 16.64 5.89
N GLY A 26 -18.07 17.06 5.04
CA GLY A 26 -19.01 18.13 5.36
C GLY A 26 -19.86 17.78 6.58
N ILE A 27 -20.42 16.56 6.62
CA ILE A 27 -21.17 16.07 7.77
C ILE A 27 -20.28 16.01 9.02
N GLU A 28 -19.07 15.43 8.91
CA GLU A 28 -18.11 15.30 10.04
C GLU A 28 -17.82 16.65 10.70
N GLU A 29 -17.58 17.69 9.90
CA GLU A 29 -17.28 19.03 10.40
C GLU A 29 -18.49 19.69 11.08
N ILE A 30 -19.72 19.45 10.59
CA ILE A 30 -20.94 19.99 11.20
C ILE A 30 -21.25 19.26 12.52
N VAL A 31 -21.01 17.94 12.58
CA VAL A 31 -21.16 17.13 13.80
C VAL A 31 -20.15 17.55 14.87
N ARG A 32 -18.88 17.74 14.50
CA ARG A 32 -17.81 18.14 15.43
C ARG A 32 -17.95 19.57 15.94
N ALA A 33 -18.49 20.47 15.12
CA ALA A 33 -18.66 21.87 15.47
C ALA A 33 -20.09 22.36 15.14
N PRO A 34 -21.08 22.02 15.99
CA PRO A 34 -22.45 22.49 15.82
C PRO A 34 -22.51 24.04 15.76
N GLY A 35 -23.06 24.58 14.69
CA GLY A 35 -23.07 26.03 14.42
C GLY A 35 -21.88 26.53 13.61
N VAL A 36 -21.13 25.64 12.95
CA VAL A 36 -20.06 25.99 12.00
C VAL A 36 -20.56 26.93 10.90
N ALA A 37 -19.77 27.94 10.56
CA ALA A 37 -20.11 28.87 9.49
C ALA A 37 -19.84 28.25 8.11
N ILE A 38 -20.68 28.59 7.13
CA ILE A 38 -20.54 28.14 5.74
C ILE A 38 -19.16 28.54 5.17
N SER A 39 -18.66 29.73 5.49
CA SER A 39 -17.32 30.21 5.08
C SER A 39 -16.19 29.32 5.59
N ASP A 40 -16.33 28.80 6.80
CA ASP A 40 -15.30 27.99 7.45
C ASP A 40 -15.27 26.60 6.82
N LEU A 41 -16.45 26.04 6.52
CA LEU A 41 -16.58 24.80 5.73
C LEU A 41 -16.00 24.96 4.33
N GLN A 42 -16.30 26.08 3.64
CA GLN A 42 -15.75 26.36 2.31
C GLN A 42 -14.21 26.41 2.32
N THR A 43 -13.65 27.04 3.35
CA THR A 43 -12.19 27.15 3.54
C THR A 43 -11.58 25.79 3.87
N LYS A 44 -12.16 25.05 4.83
CA LYS A 44 -11.67 23.74 5.26
C LYS A 44 -11.74 22.69 4.15
N LEU A 45 -12.80 22.71 3.35
CA LEU A 45 -13.00 21.77 2.24
C LEU A 45 -12.40 22.27 0.91
N ASN A 46 -11.88 23.50 0.88
CA ASN A 46 -11.33 24.17 -0.30
C ASN A 46 -12.31 24.19 -1.49
N ILE A 47 -13.53 24.70 -1.26
CA ILE A 47 -14.65 24.72 -2.21
C ILE A 47 -15.30 26.09 -2.33
N ASN A 48 -15.95 26.33 -3.47
CA ASN A 48 -16.69 27.56 -3.74
C ASN A 48 -18.15 27.53 -3.24
N ALA A 49 -18.86 28.65 -3.38
CA ALA A 49 -20.26 28.81 -2.95
C ALA A 49 -21.25 27.87 -3.66
N ALA A 50 -21.04 27.53 -4.93
CA ALA A 50 -21.91 26.60 -5.64
C ALA A 50 -21.68 25.15 -5.20
N GLN A 51 -20.43 24.79 -4.92
CA GLN A 51 -20.03 23.45 -4.49
C GLN A 51 -20.52 23.14 -3.07
N ILE A 52 -20.48 24.11 -2.14
CA ILE A 52 -20.99 23.89 -0.78
C ILE A 52 -22.50 23.61 -0.78
N GLU A 53 -23.30 24.31 -1.59
CA GLU A 53 -24.75 24.04 -1.69
C GLU A 53 -25.02 22.64 -2.26
N THR A 54 -24.18 22.17 -3.20
CA THR A 54 -24.25 20.80 -3.72
C THR A 54 -23.91 19.76 -2.64
N ILE A 55 -22.89 20.03 -1.82
CA ILE A 55 -22.50 19.16 -0.71
C ILE A 55 -23.58 19.10 0.35
N LEU A 56 -24.17 20.23 0.75
CA LEU A 56 -25.23 20.26 1.77
C LEU A 56 -26.48 19.50 1.31
N ARG A 57 -26.88 19.67 0.04
CA ARG A 57 -27.99 18.92 -0.54
C ARG A 57 -27.74 17.41 -0.47
N ASN A 58 -26.57 16.96 -0.89
CA ASN A 58 -26.24 15.54 -0.93
C ASN A 58 -25.99 14.97 0.47
N SER A 59 -25.52 15.79 1.42
CA SER A 59 -25.42 15.42 2.83
C SER A 59 -26.80 15.12 3.41
N ASN A 60 -27.80 15.95 3.11
CA ASN A 60 -29.18 15.70 3.52
C ASN A 60 -29.76 14.43 2.88
N THR A 61 -29.41 14.14 1.62
CA THR A 61 -29.79 12.86 0.99
C THR A 61 -29.24 11.68 1.76
N VAL A 62 -27.92 11.66 2.05
CA VAL A 62 -27.25 10.59 2.79
C VAL A 62 -27.83 10.44 4.20
N LEU A 63 -28.05 11.54 4.92
CA LEU A 63 -28.63 11.52 6.26
C LEU A 63 -30.03 10.91 6.25
N LYS A 64 -30.90 11.37 5.35
CA LYS A 64 -32.28 10.90 5.25
C LYS A 64 -32.38 9.42 4.87
N GLU A 65 -31.57 8.96 3.91
CA GLU A 65 -31.53 7.56 3.47
C GLU A 65 -31.09 6.61 4.60
N ASN A 66 -30.31 7.12 5.55
CA ASN A 66 -29.83 6.37 6.71
C ASN A 66 -30.62 6.68 8.00
N GLY A 67 -31.79 7.33 7.89
CA GLY A 67 -32.71 7.55 9.01
C GLY A 67 -32.38 8.74 9.92
N TYR A 68 -31.47 9.63 9.51
CA TYR A 68 -31.05 10.80 10.29
C TYR A 68 -31.73 12.10 9.83
N PRO A 69 -31.92 13.10 10.73
CA PRO A 69 -32.45 14.41 10.39
C PRO A 69 -31.55 15.20 9.42
N ASN A 70 -32.18 16.10 8.65
CA ASN A 70 -31.45 17.01 7.75
C ASN A 70 -30.64 18.05 8.54
N ILE A 71 -29.60 18.57 7.89
CA ILE A 71 -28.84 19.73 8.35
C ILE A 71 -29.76 20.96 8.45
N ILE A 72 -29.75 21.59 9.62
CA ILE A 72 -30.48 22.83 9.92
C ILE A 72 -29.58 24.02 9.61
N ARG A 73 -30.09 24.97 8.81
CA ARG A 73 -29.41 26.24 8.50
C ARG A 73 -30.10 27.40 9.23
N ARG A 74 -29.36 28.16 10.03
CA ARG A 74 -29.81 29.44 10.61
C ARG A 74 -28.83 30.54 10.21
N GLY A 75 -29.23 31.37 9.25
CA GLY A 75 -28.35 32.36 8.64
C GLY A 75 -27.18 31.71 7.89
N LYS A 76 -25.95 32.02 8.30
CA LYS A 76 -24.70 31.49 7.72
C LYS A 76 -24.13 30.29 8.49
N LYS A 77 -24.85 29.75 9.47
CA LYS A 77 -24.40 28.66 10.35
C LYS A 77 -25.22 27.39 10.14
N LEU A 78 -24.61 26.23 10.40
CA LEU A 78 -25.15 24.90 10.15
C LEU A 78 -25.11 24.00 11.40
N TRP A 79 -26.15 23.18 11.57
CA TRP A 79 -26.28 22.19 12.65
C TRP A 79 -26.83 20.88 12.09
N VAL A 80 -26.53 19.76 12.72
CA VAL A 80 -27.17 18.47 12.44
C VAL A 80 -27.42 17.75 13.76
N GLU A 81 -28.58 17.11 13.87
CA GLU A 81 -28.91 16.27 15.03
C GLU A 81 -28.39 14.85 14.77
N LEU A 82 -27.06 14.72 14.87
CA LEU A 82 -26.31 13.48 14.68
C LEU A 82 -25.11 13.50 15.63
N GLY A 83 -24.99 12.48 16.49
CA GLY A 83 -23.86 12.34 17.40
C GLY A 83 -22.59 11.81 16.72
N LEU A 84 -21.44 11.89 17.40
CA LEU A 84 -20.17 11.35 16.86
C LEU A 84 -20.20 9.83 16.69
N ASP A 85 -20.79 9.10 17.63
CA ASP A 85 -20.89 7.64 17.57
C ASP A 85 -21.81 7.17 16.43
N ASP A 86 -22.94 7.86 16.24
CA ASP A 86 -23.84 7.63 15.11
C ASP A 86 -23.18 8.00 13.77
N PHE A 87 -22.40 9.08 13.74
CA PHE A 87 -21.63 9.44 12.55
C PHE A 87 -20.58 8.39 12.20
N GLU A 88 -19.85 7.83 13.17
CA GLU A 88 -18.90 6.75 12.90
C GLU A 88 -19.62 5.47 12.43
N THR A 89 -20.80 5.17 12.96
CA THR A 89 -21.66 4.07 12.48
C THR A 89 -22.09 4.29 11.03
N LEU A 90 -22.58 5.49 10.70
CA LEU A 90 -22.93 5.91 9.34
C LEU A 90 -21.73 5.82 8.39
N LYS A 91 -20.55 6.26 8.84
CA LYS A 91 -19.30 6.21 8.07
C LYS A 91 -18.86 4.77 7.82
N GLN A 92 -19.03 3.86 8.78
CA GLN A 92 -18.74 2.44 8.58
C GLN A 92 -19.72 1.81 7.58
N HIS A 93 -21.03 2.08 7.70
CA HIS A 93 -22.05 1.61 6.76
C HIS A 93 -21.76 2.06 5.31
N ILE A 94 -21.33 3.30 5.15
CA ILE A 94 -20.95 3.87 3.84
C ILE A 94 -19.61 3.32 3.32
N ARG A 95 -18.68 2.95 4.21
CA ARG A 95 -17.40 2.34 3.82
C ARG A 95 -17.57 0.90 3.32
N THR A 96 -18.56 0.17 3.82
CA THR A 96 -18.98 -1.12 3.26
C THR A 96 -19.58 -0.97 1.86
N ASP A 97 -20.06 0.22 1.48
CA ASP A 97 -20.60 0.56 0.15
C ASP A 97 -19.55 1.14 -0.85
N ASN A 98 -18.30 0.64 -0.81
CA ASN A 98 -17.35 0.74 -1.94
C ASN A 98 -16.69 2.11 -2.29
N LYS A 99 -16.44 3.04 -1.36
CA LYS A 99 -15.69 4.29 -1.67
C LYS A 99 -14.37 4.47 -0.88
N TYR A 100 -13.23 4.31 -1.57
CA TYR A 100 -11.85 4.53 -1.08
C TYR A 100 -11.61 5.98 -0.63
N ILE A 101 -11.00 6.17 0.55
CA ILE A 101 -10.47 7.48 0.99
C ILE A 101 -8.94 7.42 0.88
N LEU A 102 -8.35 8.18 -0.06
CA LEU A 102 -6.90 8.21 -0.28
C LEU A 102 -6.24 9.37 0.51
N ASN A 103 -5.72 9.08 1.71
CA ASN A 103 -4.87 10.03 2.42
C ASN A 103 -3.52 10.23 1.67
N PRO A 104 -2.74 11.29 1.96
CA PRO A 104 -1.51 11.59 1.23
C PRO A 104 -0.50 10.44 1.21
N GLN A 105 -0.28 9.75 2.33
CA GLN A 105 0.66 8.63 2.42
C GLN A 105 0.22 7.44 1.57
N LEU A 106 -1.06 7.06 1.66
CA LEU A 106 -1.64 6.00 0.85
C LEU A 106 -1.62 6.36 -0.64
N ARG A 107 -1.85 7.64 -0.98
CA ARG A 107 -1.79 8.13 -2.36
C ARG A 107 -0.37 8.05 -2.93
N LEU A 108 0.67 8.40 -2.16
CA LEU A 108 2.07 8.24 -2.58
C LEU A 108 2.42 6.77 -2.85
N ALA A 109 1.96 5.87 -1.97
CA ALA A 109 2.14 4.43 -2.15
C ALA A 109 1.43 3.94 -3.42
N LEU A 110 0.18 4.33 -3.61
CA LEU A 110 -0.61 3.96 -4.79
C LEU A 110 -0.01 4.49 -6.09
N ILE A 111 0.39 5.77 -6.15
CA ILE A 111 1.07 6.36 -7.31
C ILE A 111 2.33 5.56 -7.66
N SER A 112 3.10 5.17 -6.65
CA SER A 112 4.31 4.37 -6.86
C SER A 112 3.99 2.99 -7.46
N VAL A 113 2.94 2.31 -6.98
CA VAL A 113 2.47 1.02 -7.53
C VAL A 113 1.94 1.18 -8.96
N ILE A 114 1.20 2.25 -9.26
CA ILE A 114 0.72 2.53 -10.62
C ILE A 114 1.89 2.74 -11.58
N ILE A 115 2.89 3.53 -11.17
CA ILE A 115 4.10 3.77 -11.98
C ILE A 115 4.90 2.49 -12.18
N PHE A 116 4.95 1.62 -11.16
CA PHE A 116 5.66 0.34 -11.22
C PHE A 116 5.05 -0.62 -12.25
N THR A 117 3.73 -0.54 -12.49
CA THR A 117 2.96 -1.51 -13.28
C THR A 117 2.70 -1.10 -14.73
N ARG A 118 3.02 0.13 -15.13
CA ARG A 118 2.54 0.69 -16.40
C ARG A 118 3.65 1.32 -17.21
N GLU A 119 3.66 1.02 -18.51
CA GLU A 119 4.62 1.58 -19.46
C GLU A 119 4.47 3.09 -19.71
N LYS A 120 3.27 3.68 -19.51
CA LYS A 120 3.01 5.09 -19.80
C LYS A 120 2.13 5.74 -18.76
N THR A 121 2.77 6.36 -17.78
CA THR A 121 2.09 7.11 -16.71
C THR A 121 2.44 8.60 -16.80
N SER A 122 1.47 9.47 -17.02
CA SER A 122 1.67 10.93 -17.09
C SER A 122 1.08 11.65 -15.87
N LEU A 123 1.47 12.91 -15.64
CA LEU A 123 0.84 13.75 -14.62
C LEU A 123 -0.67 13.86 -14.83
N ASN A 124 -1.11 14.03 -16.08
CA ASN A 124 -2.52 14.17 -16.41
C ASN A 124 -3.27 12.87 -16.13
N SER A 125 -2.75 11.73 -16.61
CA SER A 125 -3.40 10.44 -16.38
C SER A 125 -3.48 10.09 -14.89
N LEU A 126 -2.43 10.36 -14.10
CA LEU A 126 -2.48 10.17 -12.64
C LEU A 126 -3.47 11.12 -11.97
N ALA A 127 -3.53 12.39 -12.39
CA ALA A 127 -4.45 13.37 -11.84
C ALA A 127 -5.90 13.00 -12.14
N ASP A 128 -6.17 12.53 -13.36
CA ASP A 128 -7.50 12.11 -13.82
C ASP A 128 -7.92 10.79 -13.13
N GLU A 129 -7.00 9.83 -13.01
CA GLU A 129 -7.26 8.52 -12.40
C GLU A 129 -7.46 8.59 -10.89
N LEU A 130 -6.63 9.37 -10.20
CA LEU A 130 -6.73 9.59 -8.74
C LEU A 130 -7.67 10.75 -8.40
N MET A 131 -8.23 11.41 -9.42
CA MET A 131 -9.15 12.53 -9.34
C MET A 131 -8.70 13.66 -8.39
N VAL A 132 -7.42 14.03 -8.49
CA VAL A 132 -6.83 15.17 -7.76
C VAL A 132 -6.27 16.19 -8.74
N SER A 133 -5.94 17.40 -8.27
CA SER A 133 -5.35 18.40 -9.15
C SER A 133 -3.98 17.94 -9.68
N LYS A 134 -3.60 18.41 -10.88
CA LYS A 134 -2.24 18.19 -11.42
C LYS A 134 -1.16 18.69 -10.47
N ASN A 135 -1.42 19.78 -9.74
CA ASN A 135 -0.52 20.31 -8.72
C ASN A 135 -0.37 19.34 -7.54
N THR A 136 -1.45 18.66 -7.15
CA THR A 136 -1.42 17.62 -6.12
C THR A 136 -0.52 16.48 -6.55
N ILE A 137 -0.71 15.92 -7.75
CA ILE A 137 0.18 14.86 -8.27
C ILE A 137 1.62 15.37 -8.42
N ALA A 138 1.84 16.59 -8.89
CA ALA A 138 3.18 17.14 -8.99
C ALA A 138 3.88 17.23 -7.63
N ASN A 139 3.15 17.62 -6.57
CA ASN A 139 3.64 17.62 -5.21
C ASN A 139 3.87 16.19 -4.68
N ASP A 140 3.01 15.25 -5.03
CA ASP A 140 3.17 13.84 -4.68
C ASP A 140 4.43 13.24 -5.34
N ILE A 141 4.66 13.49 -6.64
CA ILE A 141 5.86 13.08 -7.38
C ILE A 141 7.13 13.68 -6.74
N LYS A 142 7.09 14.95 -6.30
CA LYS A 142 8.18 15.54 -5.51
C LYS A 142 8.37 14.83 -4.16
N GLY A 143 7.28 14.41 -3.53
CA GLY A 143 7.29 13.57 -2.33
C GLY A 143 8.00 12.24 -2.58
N ILE A 144 7.61 11.51 -3.62
CA ILE A 144 8.23 10.23 -3.99
C ILE A 144 9.72 10.42 -4.28
N ARG A 145 10.10 11.40 -5.09
CA ARG A 145 11.51 11.70 -5.38
C ARG A 145 12.35 11.95 -4.13
N ARG A 146 11.81 12.67 -3.14
CA ARG A 146 12.51 12.91 -1.87
C ARG A 146 12.75 11.62 -1.10
N LEU A 147 11.76 10.71 -1.07
CA LEU A 147 11.89 9.42 -0.40
C LEU A 147 12.95 8.53 -1.05
N LEU A 148 13.17 8.66 -2.36
CA LEU A 148 14.15 7.88 -3.12
C LEU A 148 15.60 8.37 -2.99
N THR A 149 15.85 9.56 -2.43
CA THR A 149 17.20 10.17 -2.43
C THR A 149 18.31 9.35 -1.74
N ARG A 150 17.95 8.30 -1.00
CA ARG A 150 18.88 7.42 -0.29
C ARG A 150 18.99 6.02 -0.88
N ASP A 151 18.13 5.71 -1.84
CA ASP A 151 18.10 4.44 -2.53
C ASP A 151 18.75 4.72 -3.91
N ASP A 152 19.55 3.81 -4.47
CA ASP A 152 20.16 3.98 -5.81
C ASP A 152 19.12 3.89 -6.95
N VAL A 153 17.98 4.55 -6.76
CA VAL A 153 16.79 4.57 -7.59
C VAL A 153 16.32 6.01 -7.73
N SER A 154 16.02 6.44 -8.95
CA SER A 154 15.44 7.74 -9.24
C SER A 154 14.05 7.58 -9.87
N LEU A 155 13.18 8.58 -9.69
CA LEU A 155 11.91 8.67 -10.41
C LEU A 155 12.02 9.68 -11.54
N GLU A 156 12.14 9.16 -12.75
CA GLU A 156 12.38 9.93 -13.98
C GLU A 156 11.12 10.06 -14.82
N TYR A 157 11.16 10.94 -15.82
CA TYR A 157 10.08 11.13 -16.78
C TYR A 157 10.64 11.20 -18.20
N SER A 158 10.04 10.44 -19.12
CA SER A 158 10.27 10.59 -20.54
C SER A 158 8.95 10.65 -21.31
N ARG A 159 8.93 11.30 -22.48
CA ARG A 159 7.72 11.30 -23.33
C ARG A 159 7.33 9.90 -23.79
N ALA A 160 8.31 9.00 -23.95
CA ALA A 160 8.09 7.64 -24.42
C ALA A 160 7.54 6.71 -23.33
N LYS A 161 8.06 6.80 -22.10
CA LYS A 161 7.72 5.90 -20.97
C LYS A 161 6.83 6.53 -19.90
N GLY A 162 6.49 7.82 -20.03
CA GLY A 162 5.93 8.57 -18.92
C GLY A 162 6.88 8.58 -17.71
N TYR A 163 6.33 8.50 -16.50
CA TYR A 163 7.08 8.30 -15.28
C TYR A 163 7.55 6.85 -15.14
N TYR A 164 8.81 6.66 -14.75
CA TYR A 164 9.38 5.34 -14.48
C TYR A 164 10.45 5.43 -13.40
N PHE A 165 10.64 4.33 -12.66
CA PHE A 165 11.76 4.17 -11.74
C PHE A 165 13.00 3.73 -12.53
N ASN A 166 14.13 4.38 -12.29
CA ASN A 166 15.42 4.07 -12.89
C ASN A 166 16.40 3.64 -11.79
N GLY A 167 17.03 2.48 -11.94
CA GLY A 167 17.90 1.87 -10.92
C GLY A 167 17.95 0.36 -11.09
N GLY A 168 18.65 -0.32 -10.17
CA GLY A 168 18.67 -1.80 -10.11
C GLY A 168 17.27 -2.36 -9.81
N GLU A 169 16.89 -3.43 -10.49
CA GLU A 169 15.55 -4.03 -10.35
C GLU A 169 15.27 -4.47 -8.92
N THR A 170 16.27 -4.98 -8.21
CA THR A 170 16.19 -5.38 -6.80
C THR A 170 15.84 -4.19 -5.92
N SER A 171 16.50 -3.05 -6.11
CA SER A 171 16.26 -1.81 -5.35
C SER A 171 14.87 -1.24 -5.64
N ILE A 172 14.43 -1.25 -6.90
CA ILE A 172 13.08 -0.83 -7.29
C ILE A 172 12.03 -1.73 -6.61
N ARG A 173 12.24 -3.05 -6.57
CA ARG A 173 11.32 -3.98 -5.91
C ARG A 173 11.29 -3.82 -4.39
N ILE A 174 12.41 -3.47 -3.76
CA ILE A 174 12.43 -3.13 -2.32
C ILE A 174 11.55 -1.91 -2.04
N ILE A 175 11.62 -0.86 -2.88
CA ILE A 175 10.73 0.29 -2.77
C ILE A 175 9.27 -0.14 -2.94
N LEU A 176 8.96 -1.00 -3.92
CA LEU A 176 7.61 -1.53 -4.10
C LEU A 176 7.09 -2.20 -2.83
N ILE A 177 7.90 -3.09 -2.23
CA ILE A 177 7.55 -3.78 -0.99
C ILE A 177 7.18 -2.77 0.09
N GLN A 178 7.98 -1.72 0.31
CA GLN A 178 7.66 -0.66 1.28
C GLN A 178 6.31 0.03 1.01
N LYS A 179 5.93 0.21 -0.27
CA LYS A 179 4.63 0.79 -0.63
C LYS A 179 3.49 -0.20 -0.36
N LEU A 180 3.69 -1.49 -0.64
CA LEU A 180 2.73 -2.52 -0.29
C LEU A 180 2.51 -2.61 1.23
N TYR A 181 3.57 -2.53 2.04
CA TYR A 181 3.44 -2.42 3.51
C TYR A 181 2.53 -1.26 3.90
N THR A 182 2.76 -0.08 3.31
CA THR A 182 1.92 1.11 3.55
C THR A 182 0.46 0.82 3.18
N MET A 183 0.21 0.26 2.01
CA MET A 183 -1.15 -0.04 1.53
C MET A 183 -1.86 -1.08 2.40
N ILE A 184 -1.16 -2.13 2.84
CA ILE A 184 -1.73 -3.16 3.72
C ILE A 184 -2.12 -2.53 5.06
N ASN A 185 -1.27 -1.69 5.63
CA ASN A 185 -1.52 -1.03 6.93
C ASN A 185 -2.72 -0.07 6.91
N TYR A 186 -2.98 0.60 5.78
CA TYR A 186 -4.17 1.45 5.63
C TYR A 186 -5.44 0.67 5.29
N GLY A 187 -5.33 -0.63 5.00
CA GLY A 187 -6.43 -1.48 4.55
C GLY A 187 -6.82 -1.24 3.08
N GLN A 188 -7.60 -2.16 2.52
CA GLN A 188 -8.13 -2.11 1.13
C GLN A 188 -7.07 -2.29 0.03
N SER A 189 -5.86 -2.76 0.37
CA SER A 189 -4.74 -2.94 -0.57
C SER A 189 -5.10 -3.76 -1.82
N GLU A 190 -5.80 -4.89 -1.65
CA GLU A 190 -6.21 -5.77 -2.76
C GLU A 190 -7.13 -5.06 -3.73
N LYS A 191 -8.16 -4.40 -3.20
CA LYS A 191 -9.17 -3.70 -3.98
C LYS A 191 -8.57 -2.48 -4.69
N LEU A 192 -7.62 -1.78 -4.06
CA LEU A 192 -6.84 -0.71 -4.69
C LEU A 192 -5.99 -1.23 -5.84
N LEU A 193 -5.30 -2.35 -5.68
CA LEU A 193 -4.54 -2.98 -6.77
C LEU A 193 -5.47 -3.36 -7.93
N GLU A 194 -6.60 -3.97 -7.64
CA GLU A 194 -7.60 -4.34 -8.66
C GLU A 194 -8.15 -3.14 -9.41
N THR A 195 -8.34 -2.02 -8.72
CA THR A 195 -8.91 -0.80 -9.32
C THR A 195 -7.89 -0.06 -10.19
N PHE A 196 -6.64 0.01 -9.75
CA PHE A 196 -5.62 0.91 -10.30
C PHE A 196 -4.47 0.18 -11.01
N THR A 197 -4.53 -1.13 -11.18
CA THR A 197 -3.52 -1.89 -11.91
C THR A 197 -4.19 -2.95 -12.80
N PRO A 198 -3.45 -3.59 -13.73
CA PRO A 198 -3.98 -4.71 -14.50
C PRO A 198 -4.23 -5.99 -13.68
N ILE A 199 -3.89 -6.02 -12.39
CA ILE A 199 -3.99 -7.20 -11.52
C ILE A 199 -5.44 -7.41 -11.09
N SER A 200 -5.98 -8.61 -11.28
CA SER A 200 -7.33 -8.98 -10.83
C SER A 200 -7.35 -9.56 -9.42
N SER A 201 -8.53 -9.62 -8.79
CA SER A 201 -8.73 -10.40 -7.56
C SER A 201 -8.32 -11.87 -7.70
N GLN A 202 -8.47 -12.45 -8.90
CA GLN A 202 -8.05 -13.83 -9.15
C GLN A 202 -6.52 -13.97 -9.12
N ASP A 203 -5.77 -13.04 -9.72
CA ASP A 203 -4.31 -13.07 -9.72
C ASP A 203 -3.74 -13.00 -8.28
N ILE A 204 -4.38 -12.20 -7.42
CA ILE A 204 -4.05 -12.08 -6.00
C ILE A 204 -4.36 -13.39 -5.27
N SER A 205 -5.56 -13.95 -5.48
CA SER A 205 -5.99 -15.21 -4.87
C SER A 205 -5.07 -16.37 -5.25
N ASP A 206 -4.75 -16.50 -6.54
CA ASP A 206 -3.84 -17.53 -7.06
C ASP A 206 -2.45 -17.40 -6.46
N SER A 207 -1.95 -16.17 -6.32
CA SER A 207 -0.67 -15.90 -5.69
C SER A 207 -0.66 -16.28 -4.21
N LYS A 208 -1.72 -15.96 -3.46
CA LYS A 208 -1.87 -16.42 -2.06
C LYS A 208 -1.91 -17.94 -1.95
N ASN A 209 -2.62 -18.61 -2.85
CA ASN A 209 -2.72 -20.07 -2.87
C ASN A 209 -1.36 -20.73 -3.15
N LYS A 210 -0.58 -20.20 -4.10
CA LYS A 210 0.79 -20.64 -4.38
C LYS A 210 1.68 -20.55 -3.13
N ILE A 211 1.57 -19.47 -2.36
CA ILE A 211 2.34 -19.29 -1.12
C ILE A 211 1.92 -20.28 -0.04
N LYS A 212 0.62 -20.55 0.12
CA LYS A 212 0.11 -21.58 1.05
C LYS A 212 0.57 -22.99 0.68
N ILE A 213 0.64 -23.30 -0.62
CA ILE A 213 1.18 -24.60 -1.08
C ILE A 213 2.66 -24.73 -0.71
N LEU A 214 3.44 -23.66 -0.88
CA LEU A 214 4.85 -23.64 -0.45
C LEU A 214 5.00 -23.75 1.07
N GLU A 215 4.17 -23.06 1.84
CA GLU A 215 4.13 -23.13 3.29
C GLU A 215 3.98 -24.58 3.78
N GLN A 216 3.01 -25.31 3.22
CA GLN A 216 2.76 -26.71 3.53
C GLN A 216 3.95 -27.61 3.14
N ASN A 217 4.52 -27.42 1.95
CA ASN A 217 5.64 -28.24 1.48
C ASN A 217 6.93 -28.01 2.29
N LEU A 218 7.14 -26.77 2.74
CA LEU A 218 8.28 -26.39 3.57
C LEU A 218 8.09 -26.76 5.05
N ASN A 219 6.91 -27.28 5.43
CA ASN A 219 6.52 -27.58 6.80
C ASN A 219 6.77 -26.38 7.73
N THR A 220 6.33 -25.20 7.29
CA THR A 220 6.48 -23.92 8.00
C THR A 220 5.13 -23.25 8.16
N GLN A 221 5.08 -22.12 8.86
CA GLN A 221 3.90 -21.28 8.98
C GLN A 221 4.29 -19.81 8.79
N PHE A 222 3.76 -19.20 7.75
CA PHE A 222 3.89 -17.79 7.42
C PHE A 222 2.80 -16.97 8.09
N SER A 223 3.11 -15.71 8.43
CA SER A 223 2.11 -14.80 8.96
C SER A 223 1.04 -14.44 7.92
N ALA A 224 -0.17 -14.13 8.37
CA ALA A 224 -1.25 -13.67 7.50
C ALA A 224 -0.85 -12.39 6.74
N PHE A 225 -0.03 -11.54 7.38
CA PHE A 225 0.58 -10.38 6.76
C PHE A 225 1.47 -10.80 5.57
N GLN A 226 2.37 -11.76 5.76
CA GLN A 226 3.25 -12.24 4.70
C GLN A 226 2.47 -12.85 3.53
N ILE A 227 1.46 -13.69 3.80
CA ILE A 227 0.62 -14.26 2.75
C ILE A 227 -0.06 -13.15 1.95
N THR A 228 -0.54 -12.10 2.63
CA THR A 228 -1.12 -10.93 1.98
C THR A 228 -0.08 -10.19 1.13
N LEU A 229 1.09 -9.86 1.69
CA LEU A 229 2.17 -9.18 0.99
C LEU A 229 2.60 -9.93 -0.27
N MET A 230 2.85 -11.24 -0.16
CA MET A 230 3.22 -12.07 -1.31
C MET A 230 2.09 -12.21 -2.32
N GLY A 231 0.84 -12.29 -1.86
CA GLY A 231 -0.35 -12.26 -2.73
C GLY A 231 -0.42 -11.02 -3.61
N LEU A 232 0.01 -9.86 -3.09
CA LEU A 232 0.07 -8.60 -3.84
C LEU A 232 1.35 -8.46 -4.67
N LEU A 233 2.49 -8.85 -4.11
CA LEU A 233 3.81 -8.63 -4.71
C LEU A 233 4.03 -9.52 -5.94
N MET A 234 3.64 -10.79 -5.87
CA MET A 234 3.85 -11.76 -6.94
C MET A 234 3.30 -11.32 -8.30
N PRO A 235 2.02 -10.94 -8.43
CA PRO A 235 1.47 -10.54 -9.72
C PRO A 235 2.15 -9.27 -10.26
N LEU A 236 2.58 -8.36 -9.39
CA LEU A 236 3.34 -7.16 -9.78
C LEU A 236 4.73 -7.50 -10.33
N ILE A 237 5.44 -8.46 -9.73
CA ILE A 237 6.73 -8.96 -10.25
C ILE A 237 6.54 -9.63 -11.61
N LEU A 238 5.48 -10.41 -11.79
CA LEU A 238 5.20 -11.06 -13.08
C LEU A 238 4.98 -10.03 -14.20
N LEU A 239 4.29 -8.92 -13.93
CA LEU A 239 4.18 -7.80 -14.88
C LEU A 239 5.56 -7.22 -15.26
N ARG A 240 6.46 -7.00 -14.28
CA ARG A 240 7.82 -6.51 -14.56
C ARG A 240 8.60 -7.44 -15.48
N ILE A 241 8.52 -8.74 -15.21
CA ILE A 241 9.19 -9.77 -16.02
C ILE A 241 8.67 -9.74 -17.47
N GLN A 242 7.35 -9.59 -17.66
CA GLN A 242 6.74 -9.48 -18.99
C GLN A 242 7.24 -8.24 -19.75
N GLU A 243 7.48 -7.14 -19.05
CA GLU A 243 8.04 -5.89 -19.60
C GLU A 243 9.57 -5.91 -19.71
N MET A 244 10.20 -7.10 -19.65
CA MET A 244 11.66 -7.28 -19.71
C MET A 244 12.45 -6.56 -18.61
N ASN A 245 11.77 -6.19 -17.52
CA ASN A 245 12.40 -5.61 -16.36
C ASN A 245 12.73 -6.72 -15.36
N THR A 246 13.86 -7.38 -15.61
CA THR A 246 14.30 -8.55 -14.86
C THR A 246 15.53 -8.27 -14.04
N ILE A 247 15.73 -9.09 -13.01
CA ILE A 247 16.94 -9.08 -12.20
C ILE A 247 18.14 -9.41 -13.07
N SER A 248 19.11 -8.51 -13.09
CA SER A 248 20.33 -8.67 -13.86
C SER A 248 21.22 -9.79 -13.30
N SER A 249 22.15 -10.31 -14.11
CA SER A 249 23.10 -11.32 -13.65
C SER A 249 24.03 -10.82 -12.54
N ASN A 250 24.28 -9.50 -12.45
CA ASN A 250 25.06 -8.91 -11.36
C ASN A 250 24.26 -8.97 -10.06
N GLU A 251 23.03 -8.45 -10.07
CA GLU A 251 22.15 -8.47 -8.89
C GLU A 251 21.85 -9.90 -8.42
N TYR A 252 21.69 -10.85 -9.34
CA TYR A 252 21.54 -12.26 -9.00
C TYR A 252 22.75 -12.81 -8.21
N ARG A 253 23.98 -12.43 -8.59
CA ARG A 253 25.18 -12.81 -7.85
C ARG A 253 25.23 -12.18 -6.48
N ASP A 254 24.78 -10.94 -6.33
CA ASP A 254 24.71 -10.25 -5.05
C ASP A 254 23.68 -10.92 -4.13
N ILE A 255 22.51 -11.26 -4.68
CA ILE A 255 21.46 -12.03 -3.99
C ILE A 255 22.00 -13.37 -3.46
N LEU A 256 22.71 -14.14 -4.29
CA LEU A 256 23.25 -15.44 -3.89
C LEU A 256 24.34 -15.37 -2.82
N GLN A 257 24.97 -14.21 -2.62
CA GLN A 257 25.93 -14.01 -1.52
C GLN A 257 25.23 -13.80 -0.17
N ILE A 258 23.96 -13.39 -0.19
CA ILE A 258 23.17 -13.12 1.02
C ILE A 258 22.48 -14.39 1.52
N ILE A 259 22.06 -15.27 0.61
CA ILE A 259 21.28 -16.47 0.94
C ILE A 259 22.20 -17.66 1.20
N SER A 260 21.94 -18.42 2.28
CA SER A 260 22.59 -19.72 2.49
C SER A 260 22.29 -20.68 1.33
N LYS A 261 23.31 -21.39 0.84
CA LYS A 261 23.16 -22.37 -0.24
C LYS A 261 22.10 -23.44 0.08
N ASP A 262 22.03 -23.87 1.33
CA ASP A 262 21.09 -24.91 1.77
C ASP A 262 19.66 -24.39 1.76
N ASP A 263 19.43 -23.17 2.24
CA ASP A 263 18.10 -22.52 2.21
C ASP A 263 17.62 -22.28 0.78
N TYR A 264 18.53 -21.80 -0.08
CA TYR A 264 18.25 -21.61 -1.49
C TYR A 264 17.80 -22.91 -2.16
N GLN A 265 18.57 -24.00 -1.99
CA GLN A 265 18.22 -25.28 -2.60
C GLN A 265 16.94 -25.87 -2.01
N ARG A 266 16.73 -25.77 -0.70
CA ARG A 266 15.52 -26.26 -0.03
C ARG A 266 14.26 -25.63 -0.62
N ILE A 267 14.21 -24.31 -0.72
CA ILE A 267 13.03 -23.60 -1.25
C ILE A 267 12.90 -23.82 -2.75
N ARG A 268 14.00 -23.83 -3.50
CA ARG A 268 13.99 -24.13 -4.94
C ARG A 268 13.45 -25.53 -5.25
N ILE A 269 13.80 -26.53 -4.45
CA ILE A 269 13.25 -27.89 -4.56
C ILE A 269 11.77 -27.89 -4.22
N ALA A 270 11.33 -27.16 -3.19
CA ALA A 270 9.92 -27.03 -2.84
C ALA A 270 9.10 -26.40 -3.98
N MET A 271 9.59 -25.32 -4.59
CA MET A 271 9.02 -24.68 -5.78
C MET A 271 8.85 -25.69 -6.92
N LYS A 272 9.89 -26.48 -7.22
CA LYS A 272 9.84 -27.51 -8.26
C LYS A 272 8.83 -28.62 -7.94
N LYS A 273 8.83 -29.15 -6.71
CA LYS A 273 7.93 -30.24 -6.29
C LYS A 273 6.44 -29.84 -6.32
N THR A 274 6.16 -28.57 -6.07
CA THR A 274 4.80 -28.04 -6.00
C THR A 274 4.35 -27.38 -7.30
N HIS A 275 5.22 -27.34 -8.32
CA HIS A 275 5.02 -26.57 -9.55
C HIS A 275 4.75 -25.07 -9.32
N VAL A 276 5.09 -24.56 -8.14
CA VAL A 276 4.93 -23.14 -7.80
C VAL A 276 6.13 -22.36 -8.29
N PHE A 277 5.87 -21.31 -9.08
CA PHE A 277 6.89 -20.45 -9.70
C PHE A 277 7.90 -21.20 -10.58
N GLU A 278 7.55 -22.37 -11.09
CA GLU A 278 8.45 -23.18 -11.92
C GLU A 278 8.86 -22.47 -13.21
N ALA A 279 7.90 -21.80 -13.86
CA ALA A 279 8.09 -21.06 -15.10
C ALA A 279 8.85 -19.71 -14.94
N VAL A 280 9.13 -19.29 -13.71
CA VAL A 280 9.85 -18.04 -13.43
C VAL A 280 11.37 -18.26 -13.70
N PRO A 281 12.09 -17.30 -14.32
CA PRO A 281 13.53 -17.43 -14.52
C PRO A 281 14.32 -17.67 -13.23
N GLU A 282 15.48 -18.33 -13.29
CA GLU A 282 16.28 -18.61 -12.08
C GLU A 282 16.75 -17.33 -11.36
N THR A 283 17.06 -16.26 -12.10
CA THR A 283 17.42 -14.96 -11.50
C THR A 283 16.28 -14.39 -10.66
N GLU A 284 15.06 -14.57 -11.13
CA GLU A 284 13.82 -14.12 -10.49
C GLU A 284 13.45 -15.00 -9.28
N LYS A 285 13.63 -16.33 -9.39
CA LYS A 285 13.43 -17.26 -8.27
C LYS A 285 14.27 -16.87 -7.06
N ALA A 286 15.50 -16.42 -7.24
CA ALA A 286 16.35 -16.03 -6.12
C ALA A 286 15.79 -14.87 -5.31
N PHE A 287 15.18 -13.88 -5.97
CA PHE A 287 14.51 -12.80 -5.27
C PHE A 287 13.26 -13.29 -4.53
N LEU A 288 12.45 -14.14 -5.16
CA LEU A 288 11.29 -14.73 -4.49
C LEU A 288 11.69 -15.57 -3.27
N ILE A 289 12.81 -16.28 -3.36
CA ILE A 289 13.38 -17.03 -2.24
C ILE A 289 13.78 -16.10 -1.10
N ILE A 290 14.40 -14.93 -1.36
CA ILE A 290 14.64 -13.92 -0.31
C ILE A 290 13.31 -13.53 0.35
N GLN A 291 12.26 -13.27 -0.44
CA GLN A 291 10.97 -12.86 0.10
C GLN A 291 10.27 -13.95 0.91
N ILE A 292 10.50 -15.22 0.57
CA ILE A 292 10.02 -16.37 1.36
C ILE A 292 10.84 -16.53 2.63
N LEU A 293 12.15 -16.25 2.60
CA LEU A 293 13.02 -16.33 3.77
C LEU A 293 12.83 -15.16 4.74
N SER A 294 12.43 -13.99 4.22
CA SER A 294 12.05 -12.84 5.05
C SER A 294 10.67 -13.00 5.69
N ALA A 295 9.91 -14.03 5.30
CA ALA A 295 8.70 -14.42 5.98
C ALA A 295 9.03 -14.87 7.40
N ASN A 296 8.55 -14.13 8.40
CA ASN A 296 8.65 -14.55 9.78
C ASN A 296 7.98 -15.92 9.94
N VAL A 297 8.75 -16.89 10.41
CA VAL A 297 8.29 -18.26 10.67
C VAL A 297 7.70 -18.29 12.07
N ILE A 298 6.39 -18.55 12.18
CA ILE A 298 5.67 -18.57 13.46
C ILE A 298 6.10 -19.76 14.34
N LYS A 299 6.73 -20.80 13.77
CA LYS A 299 7.30 -21.93 14.53
C LYS A 299 8.56 -22.51 13.92
N SER A 300 9.69 -22.34 14.60
CA SER A 300 10.82 -23.29 14.56
C SER A 300 11.74 -23.07 15.77
N SER A 301 11.61 -23.97 16.76
CA SER A 301 12.57 -24.38 17.81
C SER A 301 13.48 -23.36 18.50
N ASP A 302 13.57 -23.50 19.83
CA ASP A 302 14.43 -22.82 20.82
C ASP A 302 15.84 -22.39 20.34
N SER A 303 16.42 -23.10 19.37
CA SER A 303 17.71 -22.76 18.75
C SER A 303 17.74 -21.44 17.94
N ARG A 304 16.62 -21.01 17.33
CA ARG A 304 16.55 -19.77 16.55
C ARG A 304 16.36 -18.53 17.43
N GLU A 305 15.71 -18.68 18.58
CA GLU A 305 15.56 -17.61 19.57
C GLU A 305 16.92 -17.19 20.16
N ALA A 306 17.80 -18.17 20.40
CA ALA A 306 19.17 -17.91 20.87
C ALA A 306 19.99 -17.14 19.83
N GLN A 307 19.97 -17.56 18.56
CA GLN A 307 20.70 -16.85 17.49
C GLN A 307 20.16 -15.44 17.23
N LEU A 308 18.84 -15.24 17.33
CA LEU A 308 18.23 -13.93 17.20
C LEU A 308 18.58 -13.01 18.39
N SER A 309 18.77 -13.60 19.59
CA SER A 309 19.29 -12.91 20.78
C SER A 309 20.63 -12.28 20.51
N ASP A 310 21.54 -13.10 19.99
CA ASP A 310 22.92 -12.72 19.77
C ASP A 310 23.02 -11.60 18.72
N ILE A 311 22.13 -11.62 17.71
CA ILE A 311 22.05 -10.56 16.70
C ILE A 311 21.50 -9.26 17.28
N VAL A 312 20.41 -9.32 18.07
CA VAL A 312 19.84 -8.13 18.73
C VAL A 312 20.86 -7.52 19.70
N ASP A 313 21.58 -8.35 20.46
CA ASP A 313 22.66 -7.90 21.34
C ASP A 313 23.77 -7.20 20.56
N LEU A 314 24.19 -7.78 19.43
CA LEU A 314 25.22 -7.19 18.57
C LEU A 314 24.80 -5.84 17.98
N VAL A 315 23.52 -5.67 17.63
CA VAL A 315 22.97 -4.41 17.13
C VAL A 315 22.95 -3.34 18.22
N ILE A 316 22.48 -3.69 19.43
CA ILE A 316 22.49 -2.79 20.59
C ILE A 316 23.93 -2.37 20.91
N ASP A 317 24.86 -3.32 20.98
CA ASP A 317 26.27 -3.07 21.27
C ASP A 317 26.92 -2.11 20.27
N ARG A 318 26.67 -2.31 18.96
CA ARG A 318 27.19 -1.42 17.93
C ARG A 318 26.57 -0.03 18.02
N PHE A 319 25.30 0.07 18.40
CA PHE A 319 24.63 1.35 18.56
C PHE A 319 25.18 2.13 19.75
N GLU A 320 25.28 1.50 20.93
CA GLU A 320 25.85 2.10 22.14
C GLU A 320 27.27 2.62 21.89
N ARG A 321 28.11 1.80 21.22
CA ARG A 321 29.49 2.18 20.89
C ARG A 321 29.60 3.32 19.89
N ARG A 322 28.73 3.37 18.87
CA ARG A 322 28.79 4.42 17.83
C ARG A 322 28.13 5.72 18.24
N ALA A 323 27.04 5.64 19.01
CA ALA A 323 26.31 6.80 19.48
C ALA A 323 26.81 7.33 20.83
N VAL A 324 27.73 6.63 21.50
CA VAL A 324 28.27 6.98 22.82
C VAL A 324 27.14 7.16 23.84
N VAL A 325 26.20 6.22 23.83
CA VAL A 325 25.04 6.17 24.73
C VAL A 325 25.02 4.83 25.44
N TYR A 326 24.48 4.82 26.66
CA TYR A 326 24.29 3.61 27.45
C TYR A 326 22.79 3.46 27.75
N PHE A 327 22.23 2.29 27.48
CA PHE A 327 20.82 2.01 27.77
C PHE A 327 20.66 1.37 29.15
N GLU A 328 20.14 2.12 30.13
CA GLU A 328 19.88 1.61 31.50
C GLU A 328 18.90 0.42 31.51
N GLU A 329 17.89 0.44 30.63
CA GLU A 329 16.90 -0.63 30.50
C GLU A 329 17.20 -1.57 29.31
N ARG A 330 18.46 -1.99 29.15
CA ARG A 330 18.93 -2.84 28.03
C ARG A 330 18.05 -4.06 27.77
N GLU A 331 17.65 -4.78 28.82
CA GLU A 331 16.78 -5.96 28.72
C GLU A 331 15.37 -5.64 28.20
N LYS A 332 14.85 -4.45 28.49
CA LYS A 332 13.55 -4.01 27.97
C LYS A 332 13.67 -3.60 26.51
N LEU A 333 14.72 -2.88 26.14
CA LEU A 333 15.01 -2.54 24.73
C LEU A 333 15.18 -3.82 23.90
N LYS A 334 15.91 -4.81 24.42
CA LYS A 334 16.06 -6.13 23.80
C LYS A 334 14.69 -6.79 23.60
N ARG A 335 13.83 -6.85 24.62
CA ARG A 335 12.46 -7.38 24.50
C ARG A 335 11.63 -6.61 23.46
N MET A 336 11.72 -5.29 23.40
CA MET A 336 11.01 -4.48 22.41
C MET A 336 11.52 -4.74 20.98
N LEU A 337 12.84 -4.83 20.79
CA LEU A 337 13.45 -5.17 19.51
C LEU A 337 13.07 -6.59 19.08
N TYR A 338 13.05 -7.54 20.01
CA TYR A 338 12.52 -8.88 19.77
C TYR A 338 11.05 -8.91 19.40
N GLN A 339 10.21 -8.04 19.98
CA GLN A 339 8.81 -7.92 19.58
C GLN A 339 8.64 -7.32 18.18
N HIS A 340 9.64 -6.60 17.67
CA HIS A 340 9.63 -5.99 16.34
C HIS A 340 10.44 -6.76 15.28
N ILE A 341 11.35 -7.64 15.68
CA ILE A 341 12.28 -8.40 14.83
C ILE A 341 12.00 -9.92 14.91
N GLY A 342 11.56 -10.43 16.06
CA GLY A 342 10.94 -11.75 16.24
C GLY A 342 9.45 -11.72 15.88
N PRO A 343 8.77 -12.88 15.85
CA PRO A 343 7.71 -13.21 14.90
C PRO A 343 6.63 -12.13 14.80
N ALA A 344 6.64 -11.40 13.68
CA ALA A 344 5.54 -10.56 13.20
C ALA A 344 4.80 -11.21 12.02
#